data_AF-X1R123-F1
#
_entry.id   AF-X1R123-F1
#
_cell.length_a   1.000
_cell.length_b   1.000
_cell.length_c   1.000
_cell.angle_alpha   90.00
_cell.angle_beta   90.00
_cell.angle_gamma   90.00
#
_symmetry.space_group_name_H-M   'P 1'
#
loop_
_entity.id
_entity.type
_entity.pdbx_description
1 polymer ?
#
loop_
_entity_poly.entity_id
_entity_poly.type
_entity_poly.pdbx_seq_one_letter_code
_entity_poly.pdbx_strand_id
1 'polypeptide(L)'
;MGIHGKPDWGLQLKKTIYSFDDLSELAVRLGSIDFFDRRGDVILLDSFEYGLGKWDLGGGSVGSIPILSTDKVRSGGYSAKLVGEAIDTGYSSMSIDFPYPALSKWGFETSFLMYTNIDTIAICLKKFTGSQKLEGRVKYD
;
A
#
# COMPACT_ATOMS: atom_id res chain seq x y z
N MET A 1 -40.73 -31.99 12.17
CA MET A 1 -40.74 -30.90 13.17
C MET A 1 -39.48 -30.07 12.90
N GLY A 2 -39.64 -28.98 12.12
CA GLY A 2 -38.53 -28.27 11.50
C GLY A 2 -37.75 -27.43 12.50
N ILE A 3 -36.44 -27.61 12.52
CA ILE A 3 -35.52 -26.69 13.21
C ILE A 3 -35.37 -25.50 12.26
N HIS A 4 -36.06 -24.42 12.60
CA HIS A 4 -36.18 -23.21 11.80
C HIS A 4 -34.79 -22.58 11.58
N GLY A 5 -34.47 -22.30 10.32
CA GLY A 5 -33.26 -21.57 9.92
C GLY A 5 -33.16 -20.22 10.65
N LYS A 6 -31.94 -19.79 10.92
CA LYS A 6 -31.67 -18.47 11.49
C LYS A 6 -32.29 -17.37 10.60
N PRO A 7 -32.80 -16.27 11.18
CA PRO A 7 -33.32 -15.15 10.40
C PRO A 7 -32.22 -14.50 9.54
N ASP A 8 -32.51 -14.30 8.26
CA ASP A 8 -31.61 -13.80 7.20
C ASP A 8 -31.33 -12.29 7.24
N TRP A 9 -31.38 -11.68 8.42
CA TRP A 9 -31.15 -10.23 8.59
C TRP A 9 -30.39 -9.89 9.89
N GLY A 10 -29.69 -10.86 10.46
CA GLY A 10 -28.90 -10.66 11.68
C GLY A 10 -27.49 -10.16 11.38
N LEU A 11 -27.26 -8.85 11.57
CA LEU A 11 -25.93 -8.26 11.75
C LEU A 11 -25.17 -9.06 12.82
N GLN A 12 -24.15 -9.83 12.42
CA GLN A 12 -23.23 -10.44 13.36
C GLN A 12 -22.21 -9.38 13.79
N LEU A 13 -22.40 -8.89 15.01
CA LEU A 13 -21.56 -7.87 15.63
C LEU A 13 -20.13 -8.38 15.81
N LYS A 14 -19.23 -7.87 14.97
CA LYS A 14 -17.79 -7.91 15.22
C LYS A 14 -17.26 -6.48 15.25
N LYS A 15 -17.38 -5.85 16.43
CA LYS A 15 -16.57 -4.68 16.88
C LYS A 15 -16.71 -3.39 16.04
N THR A 16 -17.45 -2.39 16.53
CA THR A 16 -17.49 -0.94 16.20
C THR A 16 -17.13 -0.45 14.77
N ILE A 17 -17.25 -1.29 13.75
CA ILE A 17 -17.00 -0.95 12.35
C ILE A 17 -18.16 -1.55 11.58
N TYR A 18 -18.94 -0.69 10.94
CA TYR A 18 -20.01 -1.11 10.04
C TYR A 18 -19.36 -1.57 8.73
N SER A 19 -19.41 -2.87 8.41
CA SER A 19 -19.11 -3.35 7.06
C SER A 19 -20.41 -3.43 6.26
N PHE A 20 -20.51 -2.62 5.21
CA PHE A 20 -21.61 -2.70 4.25
C PHE A 20 -21.27 -3.85 3.28
N ASP A 21 -21.78 -5.04 3.57
CA ASP A 21 -21.49 -6.23 2.78
C ASP A 21 -22.26 -6.20 1.44
N ASP A 22 -21.48 -6.25 0.36
CA ASP A 22 -21.69 -7.22 -0.72
C ASP A 22 -22.66 -6.89 -1.89
N LEU A 23 -22.84 -5.62 -2.27
CA LEU A 23 -23.41 -5.29 -3.60
C LEU A 23 -22.62 -4.23 -4.40
N SER A 24 -21.81 -3.41 -3.73
CA SER A 24 -20.94 -2.41 -4.38
C SER A 24 -19.51 -2.92 -4.61
N GLU A 25 -19.09 -4.02 -3.99
CA GLU A 25 -17.72 -4.56 -4.14
C GLU A 25 -17.43 -5.01 -5.57
N LEU A 26 -18.36 -5.72 -6.22
CA LEU A 26 -18.15 -6.26 -7.56
C LEU A 26 -18.05 -5.16 -8.64
N ALA A 27 -18.85 -4.09 -8.48
CA ALA A 27 -18.83 -2.92 -9.38
C ALA A 27 -17.59 -2.04 -9.17
N VAL A 28 -17.02 -2.01 -7.95
CA VAL A 28 -15.79 -1.28 -7.63
C VAL A 28 -14.54 -2.00 -8.17
N ARG A 29 -14.61 -3.30 -8.46
CA ARG A 29 -13.46 -4.05 -9.03
C ARG A 29 -13.10 -3.63 -10.46
N LEU A 30 -14.06 -3.14 -11.27
CA LEU A 30 -13.73 -2.65 -12.61
C LEU A 30 -13.02 -1.29 -12.50
N GLY A 31 -11.68 -1.33 -12.63
CA GLY A 31 -10.83 -0.15 -12.52
C GLY A 31 -10.24 0.09 -11.12
N SER A 32 -10.42 -0.85 -10.19
CA SER A 32 -9.70 -0.83 -8.92
C SER A 32 -8.20 -0.99 -9.16
N ILE A 33 -7.39 -0.27 -8.38
CA ILE A 33 -5.93 -0.46 -8.37
C ILE A 33 -5.50 -1.71 -7.61
N ASP A 34 -6.38 -2.25 -6.78
CA ASP A 34 -6.22 -3.48 -6.00
C ASP A 34 -6.77 -4.68 -6.80
N PHE A 35 -5.93 -5.69 -7.02
CA PHE A 35 -6.22 -6.85 -7.88
C PHE A 35 -6.32 -8.18 -7.13
N PHE A 36 -5.76 -8.30 -5.91
CA PHE A 36 -5.70 -9.58 -5.21
C PHE A 36 -6.76 -9.69 -4.11
N ASP A 37 -6.48 -9.17 -2.91
CA ASP A 37 -7.33 -9.38 -1.73
C ASP A 37 -7.17 -8.25 -0.70
N ARG A 38 -8.28 -7.62 -0.36
CA ARG A 38 -8.38 -6.59 0.68
C ARG A 38 -9.14 -7.04 1.93
N ARG A 39 -9.17 -8.34 2.24
CA ARG A 39 -9.74 -8.84 3.50
C ARG A 39 -9.07 -8.17 4.71
N GLY A 40 -9.73 -7.13 5.24
CA GLY A 40 -9.25 -6.30 6.34
C GLY A 40 -9.62 -4.82 6.14
N ASP A 41 -9.13 -3.97 7.05
CA ASP A 41 -9.29 -2.52 6.94
C ASP A 41 -8.19 -1.95 6.03
N VAL A 42 -8.56 -1.43 4.87
CA VAL A 42 -7.63 -0.78 3.94
C VAL A 42 -7.31 0.62 4.43
N ILE A 43 -6.05 0.83 4.83
CA ILE A 43 -5.58 2.12 5.38
C ILE A 43 -5.01 3.07 4.33
N LEU A 44 -4.55 2.54 3.19
CA LEU A 44 -3.97 3.31 2.10
C LEU A 44 -4.22 2.60 0.77
N LEU A 45 -4.70 3.39 -0.19
CA LEU A 45 -4.65 3.08 -1.61
C LEU A 45 -4.06 4.30 -2.32
N ASP A 46 -3.12 4.06 -3.22
CA ASP A 46 -2.55 5.13 -4.01
C ASP A 46 -2.25 4.74 -5.45
N SER A 47 -2.81 5.51 -6.36
CA SER A 47 -2.55 5.47 -7.80
C SER A 47 -1.69 6.64 -8.26
N PHE A 48 -1.27 7.54 -7.36
CA PHE A 48 -0.50 8.75 -7.64
C PHE A 48 -1.20 9.83 -8.49
N GLU A 49 -2.50 9.67 -8.78
CA GLU A 49 -3.30 10.67 -9.53
C GLU A 49 -3.37 12.04 -8.85
N TYR A 50 -3.25 12.06 -7.52
CA TYR A 50 -3.24 13.28 -6.72
C TYR A 50 -1.82 13.72 -6.32
N GLY A 51 -0.81 13.19 -7.04
CA GLY A 51 0.59 13.50 -6.84
C GLY A 51 1.22 12.83 -5.61
N LEU A 52 2.41 13.31 -5.24
CA LEU A 52 3.27 12.71 -4.20
C LEU A 52 3.16 13.38 -2.83
N GLY A 53 2.31 14.39 -2.66
CA GLY A 53 2.33 15.27 -1.47
C GLY A 53 2.05 14.57 -0.12
N LYS A 54 1.47 13.37 -0.13
CA LYS A 54 1.26 12.55 1.09
C LYS A 54 2.45 11.67 1.47
N TRP A 55 3.43 11.54 0.58
CA TRP A 55 4.63 10.75 0.81
C TRP A 55 5.77 11.65 1.26
N ASP A 56 6.53 11.15 2.22
CA ASP A 56 7.86 11.66 2.50
C ASP A 56 8.82 11.11 1.43
N LEU A 57 9.53 12.01 0.76
CA LEU A 57 10.35 11.73 -0.41
C LEU A 57 11.82 11.85 0.00
N GLY A 58 12.56 10.75 -0.14
CA GLY A 58 13.97 10.67 0.23
C GLY A 58 14.85 10.32 -0.97
N GLY A 59 16.06 10.86 -0.96
CA GLY A 59 17.08 10.53 -1.94
C GLY A 59 18.48 10.86 -1.41
N GLY A 60 19.50 10.17 -1.91
CA GLY A 60 20.90 10.49 -1.65
C GLY A 60 21.32 11.86 -2.19
N SER A 61 20.61 12.38 -3.20
CA SER A 61 20.81 13.73 -3.73
C SER A 61 19.51 14.30 -4.32
N VAL A 62 19.53 15.57 -4.74
CA VAL A 62 18.39 16.23 -5.39
C VAL A 62 17.97 15.49 -6.66
N GLY A 63 18.92 14.89 -7.39
CA GLY A 63 18.64 14.12 -8.62
C GLY A 63 17.95 12.78 -8.37
N SER A 64 17.90 12.32 -7.11
CA SER A 64 17.40 11.01 -6.73
C SER A 64 16.09 11.04 -5.95
N ILE A 65 15.51 12.23 -5.83
CA ILE A 65 14.18 12.42 -5.21
C ILE A 65 13.12 11.80 -6.16
N PRO A 66 12.19 10.99 -5.64
CA PRO A 66 11.11 10.43 -6.46
C PRO A 66 10.30 11.50 -7.17
N ILE A 67 9.92 11.22 -8.43
CA ILE A 67 9.12 12.12 -9.26
C ILE A 67 7.85 11.42 -9.77
N LEU A 68 6.83 12.20 -10.13
CA LEU A 68 5.70 11.68 -10.91
C LEU A 68 6.15 11.40 -12.34
N SER A 69 5.66 10.30 -12.89
CA SER A 69 5.92 9.92 -14.27
C SER A 69 4.65 9.42 -14.94
N THR A 70 4.56 9.65 -16.25
CA THR A 70 3.54 9.08 -17.14
C THR A 70 4.13 7.99 -18.04
N ASP A 71 5.42 7.62 -17.87
CA ASP A 71 6.16 6.74 -18.78
C ASP A 71 5.65 5.29 -18.72
N LYS A 72 5.45 4.81 -17.48
CA LYS A 72 5.03 3.45 -17.15
C LYS A 72 4.03 3.51 -16.01
N VAL A 73 2.77 3.23 -16.32
CA VAL A 73 1.65 3.37 -15.40
C VAL A 73 0.84 2.07 -15.40
N ARG A 74 0.58 1.49 -14.23
CA ARG A 74 -0.27 0.29 -14.09
C ARG A 74 -1.75 0.65 -14.12
N SER A 75 -2.12 1.75 -13.47
CA SER A 75 -3.48 2.22 -13.30
C SER A 75 -3.49 3.75 -13.21
N GLY A 76 -4.51 4.40 -13.79
CA GLY A 76 -4.56 5.85 -13.89
C GLY A 76 -3.67 6.42 -15.00
N GLY A 77 -3.26 7.68 -14.83
CA GLY A 77 -2.34 8.42 -15.71
C GLY A 77 -0.94 8.65 -15.13
N TYR A 78 -0.72 8.42 -13.83
CA TYR A 78 0.56 8.65 -13.17
C TYR A 78 1.11 7.44 -12.40
N SER A 79 2.42 7.43 -12.20
CA SER A 79 3.14 6.53 -11.29
C SER A 79 4.28 7.26 -10.59
N ALA A 80 4.73 6.70 -9.46
CA ALA A 80 5.95 7.16 -8.80
C ALA A 80 7.18 6.53 -9.47
N LYS A 81 8.11 7.37 -9.94
CA LYS A 81 9.39 6.97 -10.50
C LYS A 81 10.49 7.26 -9.49
N LEU A 82 11.10 6.19 -8.99
CA LEU A 82 12.27 6.25 -8.13
C LEU A 82 13.52 6.20 -9.01
N VAL A 83 14.42 7.17 -8.84
CA VAL A 83 15.64 7.29 -9.63
C VAL A 83 16.83 7.21 -8.69
N GLY A 84 17.54 6.08 -8.70
CA GLY A 84 18.80 5.95 -7.97
C GLY A 84 19.92 6.70 -8.67
N GLU A 85 21.05 6.85 -7.98
CA GLU A 85 22.26 7.44 -8.55
C GLU A 85 23.34 6.39 -8.68
N ALA A 86 24.21 6.55 -9.67
CA ALA A 86 25.37 5.68 -9.89
C ALA A 86 26.52 6.01 -8.92
N ILE A 87 26.24 5.99 -7.63
CA ILE A 87 27.19 6.13 -6.53
C ILE A 87 26.89 5.09 -5.46
N ASP A 88 27.88 4.66 -4.67
CA ASP A 88 27.75 3.56 -3.69
C ASP A 88 26.66 3.78 -2.63
N THR A 89 26.28 5.03 -2.38
CA THR A 89 25.20 5.41 -1.44
C THR A 89 23.97 5.97 -2.16
N GLY A 90 23.86 5.78 -3.47
CA GLY A 90 22.78 6.31 -4.29
C GLY A 90 21.48 5.59 -3.98
N TYR A 91 20.48 6.33 -3.49
CA TYR A 91 19.16 5.76 -3.24
C TYR A 91 18.05 6.75 -3.59
N SER A 92 16.88 6.18 -3.82
CA SER A 92 15.61 6.87 -3.93
C SER A 92 14.61 6.11 -3.10
N SER A 93 13.81 6.81 -2.31
CA SER A 93 12.86 6.19 -1.38
C SER A 93 11.63 7.05 -1.22
N MET A 94 10.50 6.40 -0.96
CA MET A 94 9.29 7.06 -0.51
C MET A 94 8.74 6.34 0.70
N SER A 95 8.26 7.09 1.68
CA SER A 95 7.66 6.55 2.89
C SER A 95 6.43 7.34 3.28
N ILE A 96 5.55 6.71 4.03
CA ILE A 96 4.37 7.34 4.60
C ILE A 96 4.14 6.74 5.97
N ASP A 97 3.85 7.60 6.94
CA ASP A 97 3.62 7.21 8.32
C ASP A 97 2.14 7.34 8.67
N PHE A 98 1.62 6.33 9.36
CA PHE A 98 0.25 6.32 9.86
C PHE A 98 0.24 6.05 11.37
N PRO A 99 -0.76 6.57 12.11
CA PRO A 99 -1.05 6.08 13.44
C PRO A 99 -1.24 4.57 13.40
N TYR A 100 -0.60 3.84 14.32
CA TYR A 100 -0.70 2.39 14.37
C TYR A 100 -2.14 1.97 14.72
N PRO A 101 -2.92 1.37 13.80
CA PRO A 101 -4.23 0.82 14.13
C PRO A 101 -4.03 -0.34 15.11
N ALA A 102 -4.98 -0.54 16.03
CA ALA A 102 -4.88 -1.54 17.08
C ALA A 102 -4.40 -2.92 16.56
N LEU A 103 -3.61 -3.63 17.39
CA LEU A 103 -2.89 -4.87 17.07
C LEU A 103 -3.66 -5.82 16.11
N SER A 104 -3.38 -5.69 14.82
CA SER A 104 -3.83 -6.57 13.75
C SER A 104 -2.62 -7.01 12.91
N LYS A 105 -2.83 -8.01 12.04
CA LYS A 105 -1.84 -8.39 11.04
C LYS A 105 -1.82 -7.32 9.94
N TRP A 106 -0.63 -6.95 9.48
CA TRP A 106 -0.43 -6.01 8.39
C TRP A 106 -0.07 -6.75 7.10
N GLY A 107 -0.53 -6.22 5.98
CA GLY A 107 -0.16 -6.63 4.64
C GLY A 107 -0.01 -5.41 3.75
N PHE A 108 0.65 -5.59 2.62
CA PHE A 108 0.70 -4.59 1.56
C PHE A 108 0.64 -5.30 0.22
N GLU A 109 0.10 -4.60 -0.77
CA GLU A 109 0.21 -4.95 -2.18
C GLU A 109 0.90 -3.78 -2.88
N THR A 110 1.85 -4.07 -3.75
CA THR A 110 2.49 -3.06 -4.58
C THR A 110 2.85 -3.63 -5.93
N SER A 111 3.00 -2.73 -6.89
CA SER A 111 3.32 -3.04 -8.28
C SER A 111 4.45 -2.14 -8.71
N PHE A 112 5.52 -2.72 -9.23
CA PHE A 112 6.65 -1.96 -9.72
C PHE A 112 7.17 -2.57 -11.01
N LEU A 113 7.76 -1.70 -11.84
CA LEU A 113 8.54 -2.09 -13.01
C LEU A 113 9.97 -1.68 -12.74
N MET A 114 10.90 -2.61 -12.99
CA MET A 114 12.33 -2.36 -12.81
C MET A 114 12.97 -2.06 -14.15
N TYR A 115 13.78 -1.00 -14.17
CA TYR A 115 14.74 -0.78 -15.26
C TYR A 115 16.02 -1.58 -14.97
N THR A 116 16.81 -1.82 -16.00
CA THR A 116 18.13 -2.44 -15.85
C THR A 116 19.04 -1.55 -15.00
N ASN A 117 19.93 -2.15 -14.20
CA ASN A 117 20.89 -1.47 -13.30
C ASN A 117 20.30 -0.98 -11.97
N ILE A 118 19.48 -1.81 -11.31
CA ILE A 118 19.07 -1.62 -9.92
C ILE A 118 19.72 -2.73 -9.10
N ASP A 119 20.46 -2.35 -8.05
CA ASP A 119 21.14 -3.33 -7.18
C ASP A 119 20.20 -3.96 -6.16
N THR A 120 19.22 -3.20 -5.67
CA THR A 120 18.30 -3.67 -4.63
C THR A 120 17.01 -2.87 -4.67
N ILE A 121 15.89 -3.58 -4.55
CA ILE A 121 14.60 -3.00 -4.15
C ILE A 121 14.22 -3.57 -2.79
N ALA A 122 13.82 -2.70 -1.87
CA ALA A 122 13.34 -3.11 -0.56
C ALA A 122 12.03 -2.41 -0.22
N ILE A 123 11.04 -3.20 0.22
CA ILE A 123 9.81 -2.69 0.81
C ILE A 123 9.90 -2.95 2.31
N CYS A 124 9.81 -1.88 3.09
CA CYS A 124 10.00 -1.92 4.54
C CYS A 124 8.72 -1.52 5.26
N LEU A 125 8.28 -2.34 6.20
CA LEU A 125 7.25 -2.01 7.17
C LEU A 125 7.93 -1.76 8.51
N LYS A 126 7.79 -0.53 9.04
CA LYS A 126 8.37 -0.12 10.32
C LYS A 126 7.26 0.15 11.32
N LYS A 127 7.41 -0.37 12.54
CA LYS A 127 6.53 -0.10 13.68
C LYS A 127 7.33 0.50 14.81
N PHE A 128 6.88 1.65 15.30
CA PHE A 128 7.42 2.27 16.51
C PHE A 128 6.39 2.17 17.65
N THR A 129 6.80 1.64 18.80
CA THR A 129 5.93 1.46 19.98
C THR A 129 6.06 2.57 21.03
N GLY A 130 6.83 3.62 20.73
CA GLY A 130 7.27 4.63 21.72
C GLY A 130 8.58 4.27 22.41
N SER A 131 8.98 3.00 22.40
CA SER A 131 10.24 2.51 23.00
C SER A 131 11.04 1.57 22.09
N GLN A 132 10.38 0.82 21.21
CA GLN A 132 11.01 -0.15 20.31
C GLN A 132 10.68 0.15 18.86
N LYS A 133 11.65 -0.12 17.97
CA LYS A 133 11.47 -0.13 16.51
C LYS A 133 11.51 -1.57 16.03
N LEU A 134 10.44 -2.00 15.37
CA LEU A 134 10.35 -3.30 14.70
C LEU A 134 10.33 -3.04 13.19
N GLU A 135 11.07 -3.84 12.42
CA GLU A 135 11.14 -3.72 10.96
C GLU A 135 10.92 -5.10 10.32
N GLY A 136 9.99 -5.15 9.38
CA GLY A 136 9.86 -6.24 8.41
C GLY A 136 10.29 -5.73 7.03
N ARG A 137 11.08 -6.52 6.30
CA ARG A 137 11.60 -6.13 4.98
C ARG A 137 11.40 -7.25 3.97
N VAL A 138 10.90 -6.90 2.79
CA VAL A 138 10.95 -7.75 1.59
C VAL A 138 12.00 -7.13 0.67
N LYS A 139 13.01 -7.91 0.29
CA LYS A 139 14.14 -7.48 -0.54
C LYS A 139 14.13 -8.25 -1.86
N TYR A 140 14.38 -7.55 -2.96
CA TYR A 140 14.61 -8.08 -4.30
C TYR A 140 16.02 -7.65 -4.72
N ASP A 141 16.84 -8.62 -5.11
CA ASP A 141 18.22 -8.48 -5.61
C ASP A 141 18.30 -8.98 -7.05
#